data_AF-A0A8S2E1D7-F1
#
_entry.id   AF-A0A8S2E1D7-F1
#
_cell.length_a   1.000
_cell.length_b   1.000
_cell.length_c   1.000
_cell.angle_alpha   90.00
_cell.angle_beta   90.00
_cell.angle_gamma   90.00
#
_symmetry.space_group_name_H-M   'P 1'
#
loop_
_entity.id
_entity.type
_entity.pdbx_description
1 polymer ?
#
loop_
_entity_poly.entity_id
_entity_poly.type
_entity_poly.pdbx_seq_one_letter_code
_entity_poly.pdbx_strand_id
1 'polypeptide(L)'
;MKYSRRIMSFEKLRFVPSIITKDTIPTRTRCIEPNCVIECTDLYTNDTSVETVEQGRLTLEQAQHLLIDLGEDAVVNEMINDYPKPKLCPLRSPNGQSTNRQVEYYPMSFGFVENRLPSSIPRNVSLSNGTTQIVQQTCLPKKTIDFSLLIPGQKETYTFGFGQELDYRRVYGSAYFALTKRKGGWDCNRHYEIISSGTMPYFERLEFAGALMMKHLPKPLLLEARNMPGVHRQNMTIDHKLFNHTQYNLLLHRLLYYAKRRLTTTKLVEYILTTIKYPYKDPLKNHSILYISHPDSDFQKDYILHGFTLIFERDVHVYEPAHYLYEYPVNKQWSAGETLKYYKHILYGLGYGYALSLRKYFYLYKRDKEELGSEAVVRENINSKRYSLIVFGAIYRRNALFSLVAGKYNCSQIVLIDGEDEQRDVRRSEYAQSGTYFLREVPDDCNAFT
;
A
#
# COMPACT_ATOMS: atom_id res chain seq x y z
N MET A 1 -2.96 -54.44 6.45
CA MET A 1 -2.79 -53.93 7.83
C MET A 1 -3.23 -52.47 7.88
N LYS A 2 -4.29 -52.17 8.62
CA LYS A 2 -4.89 -50.84 8.79
C LYS A 2 -3.99 -50.00 9.72
N TYR A 3 -3.50 -48.85 9.26
CA TYR A 3 -2.97 -47.82 10.17
C TYR A 3 -3.98 -46.68 10.30
N SER A 4 -4.40 -46.49 11.55
CA SER A 4 -5.47 -45.63 12.03
C SER A 4 -5.08 -44.15 12.01
N ARG A 5 -5.96 -43.32 11.45
CA ARG A 5 -5.96 -41.85 11.60
C ARG A 5 -6.30 -41.50 13.05
N ARG A 6 -5.33 -40.96 13.80
CA ARG A 6 -5.63 -40.16 15.00
C ARG A 6 -5.67 -38.69 14.59
N ILE A 7 -6.89 -38.20 14.43
CA ILE A 7 -7.24 -36.79 14.45
C ILE A 7 -6.97 -36.32 15.89
N MET A 8 -5.93 -35.54 16.12
CA MET A 8 -5.78 -34.80 17.38
C MET A 8 -6.78 -33.64 17.36
N SER A 9 -7.74 -33.71 18.27
CA SER A 9 -8.70 -32.67 18.56
C SER A 9 -7.98 -31.38 18.93
N PHE A 10 -8.38 -30.28 18.29
CA PHE A 10 -8.07 -28.93 18.70
C PHE A 10 -8.59 -28.70 20.13
N GLU A 11 -7.73 -28.84 21.12
CA GLU A 11 -8.01 -28.31 22.45
C GLU A 11 -8.05 -26.78 22.36
N LYS A 12 -9.22 -26.26 22.71
CA LYS A 12 -9.49 -24.85 22.92
C LYS A 12 -8.50 -24.30 23.94
N LEU A 13 -7.44 -23.63 23.46
CA LEU A 13 -6.75 -22.62 24.26
C LEU A 13 -7.77 -21.52 24.58
N ARG A 14 -8.43 -21.67 25.73
CA ARG A 14 -9.22 -20.61 26.34
C ARG A 14 -8.25 -19.48 26.65
N PHE A 15 -8.33 -18.43 25.83
CA PHE A 15 -7.78 -17.13 26.14
C PHE A 15 -8.42 -16.70 27.46
N VAL A 16 -7.66 -16.75 28.55
CA VAL A 16 -8.02 -16.06 29.79
C VAL A 16 -7.61 -14.61 29.53
N PRO A 17 -8.54 -13.66 29.38
CA PRO A 17 -8.16 -12.26 29.35
C PRO A 17 -7.64 -11.95 30.75
N SER A 18 -6.33 -11.84 30.90
CA SER A 18 -5.78 -11.11 32.04
C SER A 18 -6.41 -9.73 32.00
N ILE A 19 -7.13 -9.43 33.06
CA ILE A 19 -7.95 -8.24 33.28
C ILE A 19 -7.13 -7.01 32.88
N ILE A 20 -7.40 -6.49 31.68
CA ILE A 20 -7.14 -5.08 31.39
C ILE A 20 -8.28 -4.37 32.13
N THR A 21 -7.98 -3.93 33.34
CA THR A 21 -8.86 -3.06 34.12
C THR A 21 -9.27 -1.88 33.22
N LYS A 22 -10.58 -1.63 33.11
CA LYS A 22 -11.15 -0.52 32.34
C LYS A 22 -10.63 0.87 32.75
N ASP A 23 -9.89 0.95 33.86
CA ASP A 23 -9.40 2.18 34.47
C ASP A 23 -8.00 2.63 33.99
N THR A 24 -7.39 1.96 33.01
CA THR A 24 -6.14 2.41 32.36
C THR A 24 -6.28 2.65 30.87
N ILE A 25 -7.50 2.87 30.36
CA ILE A 25 -7.63 3.62 29.11
C ILE A 25 -7.38 5.07 29.55
N PRO A 26 -6.24 5.70 29.21
CA PRO A 26 -6.16 7.13 29.41
C PRO A 26 -7.37 7.68 28.68
N THR A 27 -8.17 8.48 29.37
CA THR A 27 -9.14 9.37 28.76
C THR A 27 -8.35 10.26 27.79
N ARG A 28 -7.98 9.71 26.63
CA ARG A 28 -7.19 10.38 25.61
C ARG A 28 -8.13 11.44 25.09
N THR A 29 -7.94 12.65 25.59
CA THR A 29 -8.45 13.86 24.99
C THR A 29 -8.16 13.72 23.50
N ARG A 30 -9.22 13.50 22.72
CA ARG A 30 -9.10 13.50 21.25
C ARG A 30 -8.47 14.84 20.93
N CYS A 31 -7.29 14.85 20.34
CA CYS A 31 -6.79 16.12 19.89
C CYS A 31 -7.63 16.51 18.68
N ILE A 32 -8.03 17.78 18.63
CA ILE A 32 -8.88 18.33 17.58
C ILE A 32 -8.00 19.18 16.67
N GLU A 33 -8.09 18.95 15.36
CA GLU A 33 -7.44 19.79 14.35
C GLU A 33 -7.82 21.28 14.55
N PRO A 34 -6.93 22.25 14.32
CA PRO A 34 -5.60 22.11 13.68
C PRO A 34 -4.46 21.76 14.65
N ASN A 35 -4.72 21.66 15.95
CA ASN A 35 -3.67 21.51 16.98
C ASN A 35 -3.09 20.10 17.07
N CYS A 36 -3.36 19.25 16.08
CA CYS A 36 -2.93 17.87 16.02
C CYS A 36 -1.76 17.73 15.07
N VAL A 37 -0.59 17.53 15.65
CA VAL A 37 0.64 17.28 14.88
C VAL A 37 1.20 15.92 15.26
N ILE A 38 1.84 15.28 14.29
CA ILE A 38 2.69 14.12 14.55
C ILE A 38 4.05 14.68 14.95
N GLU A 39 4.43 14.48 16.21
CA GLU A 39 5.76 14.89 16.68
C GLU A 39 6.83 13.94 16.14
N CYS A 40 7.81 14.51 15.44
CA CYS A 40 8.93 13.77 14.87
C CYS A 40 10.18 13.91 15.73
N THR A 41 11.00 12.85 15.76
CA THR A 41 12.34 12.88 16.34
C THR A 41 13.30 13.63 15.41
N ASP A 42 14.15 14.48 15.97
CA ASP A 42 15.30 15.05 15.27
C ASP A 42 16.40 13.99 15.19
N LEU A 43 16.85 13.67 13.97
CA LEU A 43 17.78 12.56 13.74
C LEU A 43 19.24 13.01 13.70
N TYR A 44 19.50 14.32 13.64
CA TYR A 44 20.83 14.87 13.42
C TYR A 44 21.34 15.69 14.60
N THR A 45 20.46 16.21 15.44
CA THR A 45 20.83 17.01 16.59
C THR A 45 19.92 16.74 17.78
N ASN A 46 20.50 16.80 18.97
CA ASN A 46 19.74 16.81 20.22
C ASN A 46 19.38 18.24 20.66
N ASP A 47 19.94 19.24 19.98
CA ASP A 47 19.73 20.66 20.23
C ASP A 47 18.98 21.28 19.04
N THR A 48 17.73 21.67 19.30
CA THR A 48 16.84 22.27 18.31
C THR A 48 17.23 23.69 17.89
N SER A 49 18.21 24.31 18.56
CA SER A 49 18.74 25.64 18.21
C SER A 49 19.78 25.59 17.09
N VAL A 50 20.27 24.39 16.73
CA VAL A 50 21.27 24.22 15.66
C VAL A 50 20.61 24.47 14.30
N GLU A 51 20.94 25.61 13.69
CA GLU A 51 20.43 25.98 12.37
C GLU A 51 21.08 25.18 11.23
N THR A 52 22.35 24.78 11.40
CA THR A 52 23.11 24.00 10.41
C THR A 52 23.82 22.82 11.08
N VAL A 53 23.53 21.62 10.58
CA VAL A 53 24.14 20.36 11.02
C VAL A 53 25.48 20.18 10.30
N GLU A 54 26.58 20.02 11.04
CA GLU A 54 27.89 19.71 10.46
C GLU A 54 28.10 18.18 10.40
N GLN A 55 28.22 17.61 9.19
CA GLN A 55 28.39 16.16 8.99
C GLN A 55 29.57 15.59 9.80
N GLY A 56 30.68 16.33 9.90
CA GLY A 56 31.87 15.91 10.64
C GLY A 56 31.70 15.87 12.16
N ARG A 57 30.60 16.41 12.71
CA ARG A 57 30.30 16.39 14.16
C ARG A 57 29.22 15.38 14.54
N LEU A 58 28.64 14.68 13.56
CA LEU A 58 27.60 13.70 13.81
C LEU A 58 28.17 12.48 14.55
N THR A 59 27.39 11.91 15.46
CA THR A 59 27.68 10.58 15.98
C THR A 59 27.55 9.54 14.85
N LEU A 60 28.08 8.33 15.07
CA LEU A 60 27.95 7.24 14.11
C LEU A 60 26.48 6.96 13.75
N GLU A 61 25.58 6.97 14.73
CA GLU A 61 24.13 6.79 14.53
C GLU A 61 23.54 7.91 13.66
N GLN A 62 23.81 9.17 14.02
CA GLN A 62 23.27 10.32 13.29
C GLN A 62 23.79 10.35 11.84
N ALA A 63 25.06 10.00 11.64
CA ALA A 63 25.65 9.88 10.31
C ALA A 63 24.96 8.79 9.47
N GLN A 64 24.57 7.65 10.06
CA GLN A 64 23.81 6.61 9.37
C GLN A 64 22.41 7.10 8.95
N HIS A 65 21.72 7.85 9.81
CA HIS A 65 20.45 8.47 9.43
C HIS A 65 20.64 9.46 8.27
N LEU A 66 21.69 10.28 8.31
CA LEU A 66 22.00 11.22 7.23
C LEU A 66 22.26 10.49 5.91
N LEU A 67 23.03 9.40 5.92
CA LEU A 67 23.27 8.57 4.73
C LEU A 67 21.97 8.04 4.11
N ILE A 68 20.99 7.64 4.94
CA ILE A 68 19.68 7.22 4.44
C ILE A 68 19.00 8.38 3.71
N ASP A 69 18.87 9.55 4.35
CA ASP A 69 18.16 10.69 3.76
C ASP A 69 18.86 11.29 2.53
N LEU A 70 20.19 11.19 2.46
CA LEU A 70 20.99 11.50 1.26
C LEU A 70 20.79 10.47 0.13
N GLY A 71 20.26 9.29 0.43
CA GLY A 71 20.14 8.19 -0.53
C GLY A 71 21.45 7.47 -0.79
N GLU A 72 22.30 7.39 0.23
CA GLU A 72 23.62 6.76 0.19
C GLU A 72 23.68 5.47 1.04
N ASP A 73 22.63 5.14 1.80
CA ASP A 73 22.56 3.88 2.55
C ASP A 73 22.46 2.67 1.60
N ALA A 74 23.52 1.86 1.56
CA ALA A 74 23.65 0.74 0.64
C ALA A 74 22.52 -0.30 0.80
N VAL A 75 22.11 -0.58 2.05
CA VAL A 75 21.10 -1.59 2.37
C VAL A 75 19.75 -1.22 1.77
N VAL A 76 19.26 0.00 2.02
CA VAL A 76 17.97 0.43 1.49
C VAL A 76 18.02 0.65 -0.03
N ASN A 77 19.16 1.12 -0.56
CA ASN A 77 19.33 1.33 -1.99
C ASN A 77 19.32 0.02 -2.79
N GLU A 78 19.94 -1.06 -2.27
CA GLU A 78 19.84 -2.38 -2.87
C GLU A 78 18.37 -2.82 -2.98
N MET A 79 17.59 -2.64 -1.91
CA MET A 79 16.15 -2.95 -1.92
C MET A 79 15.36 -2.08 -2.89
N ILE A 80 15.64 -0.77 -2.96
CA ILE A 80 14.96 0.16 -3.89
C ILE A 80 15.23 -0.24 -5.35
N ASN A 81 16.44 -0.70 -5.64
CA ASN A 81 16.86 -1.11 -6.98
C ASN A 81 16.40 -2.54 -7.36
N ASP A 82 15.96 -3.37 -6.41
CA ASP A 82 15.34 -4.67 -6.69
C ASP A 82 13.92 -4.50 -7.26
N TYR A 83 13.83 -4.41 -8.59
CA TYR A 83 12.55 -4.41 -9.29
C TYR A 83 11.95 -5.81 -9.36
N PRO A 84 10.67 -5.97 -8.99
CA PRO A 84 10.02 -7.28 -9.07
C PRO A 84 10.02 -7.82 -10.49
N LYS A 85 10.50 -9.05 -10.64
CA LYS A 85 10.50 -9.79 -11.90
C LYS A 85 9.18 -10.55 -12.07
N PRO A 86 8.73 -10.79 -13.31
CA PRO A 86 7.53 -11.59 -13.53
C PRO A 86 7.76 -13.05 -13.14
N LYS A 87 6.68 -13.71 -12.73
CA LYS A 87 6.61 -15.17 -12.68
C LYS A 87 6.25 -15.70 -14.06
N LEU A 88 7.09 -16.58 -14.60
CA LEU A 88 6.78 -17.36 -15.79
C LEU A 88 5.97 -18.59 -15.39
N CYS A 89 4.78 -18.74 -15.96
CA CYS A 89 3.91 -19.88 -15.73
C CYS A 89 3.60 -20.60 -17.05
N PRO A 90 3.57 -21.95 -17.07
CA PRO A 90 3.24 -22.70 -18.28
C PRO A 90 1.79 -22.47 -18.67
N LEU A 91 1.56 -22.20 -19.96
CA LEU A 91 0.21 -22.14 -20.51
C LEU A 91 -0.31 -23.57 -20.67
N ARG A 92 -1.37 -23.93 -19.92
CA ARG A 92 -2.04 -25.23 -20.06
C ARG A 92 -3.19 -25.11 -21.06
N SER A 93 -3.29 -26.08 -21.96
CA SER A 93 -4.46 -26.26 -22.83
C SER A 93 -5.71 -26.55 -21.98
N PRO A 94 -6.93 -26.25 -22.46
CA PRO A 94 -8.18 -26.64 -21.80
C PRO A 94 -8.25 -28.13 -21.42
N ASN A 95 -7.52 -28.99 -22.16
CA ASN A 95 -7.43 -30.43 -21.90
C ASN A 95 -6.32 -30.80 -20.90
N GLY A 96 -5.74 -29.84 -20.18
CA GLY A 96 -4.70 -30.04 -19.17
C GLY A 96 -3.30 -30.33 -19.71
N GLN A 97 -3.11 -30.42 -21.03
CA GLN A 97 -1.79 -30.62 -21.63
C GLN A 97 -0.94 -29.34 -21.56
N SER A 98 0.29 -29.47 -21.07
CA SER A 98 1.26 -28.37 -21.08
C SER A 98 1.62 -28.00 -22.51
N THR A 99 1.51 -26.73 -22.84
CA THR A 99 2.10 -26.20 -24.08
C THR A 99 3.54 -25.75 -23.81
N ASN A 100 4.35 -25.55 -24.87
CA ASN A 100 5.67 -24.92 -24.74
C ASN A 100 5.58 -23.39 -24.52
N ARG A 101 4.37 -22.82 -24.45
CA ARG A 101 4.17 -21.39 -24.24
C ARG A 101 4.10 -21.07 -22.75
N GLN A 102 4.59 -19.90 -22.38
CA GLN A 102 4.54 -19.37 -21.03
C GLN A 102 3.82 -18.03 -21.02
N VAL A 103 3.21 -17.71 -19.90
CA VAL A 103 2.61 -16.40 -19.60
C VAL A 103 3.32 -15.77 -18.41
N GLU A 104 3.39 -14.45 -18.42
CA GLU A 104 4.04 -13.65 -17.38
C GLU A 104 3.01 -13.06 -16.41
N TYR A 105 3.23 -13.27 -15.12
CA TYR A 105 2.48 -12.62 -14.05
C TYR A 105 3.41 -11.69 -13.26
N TYR A 106 3.13 -10.40 -13.32
CA TYR A 106 3.90 -9.38 -12.62
C TYR A 106 3.34 -9.19 -11.22
N PRO A 107 4.13 -9.33 -10.15
CA PRO A 107 3.63 -9.14 -8.81
C PRO A 107 3.24 -7.67 -8.59
N MET A 108 2.09 -7.49 -7.96
CA MET A 108 1.57 -6.21 -7.52
C MET A 108 1.41 -6.22 -6.01
N SER A 109 1.35 -5.04 -5.43
CA SER A 109 0.94 -4.90 -4.05
C SER A 109 -0.02 -3.72 -3.94
N PHE A 110 -0.72 -3.62 -2.83
CA PHE A 110 -1.30 -2.35 -2.44
C PHE A 110 -0.18 -1.33 -2.20
N GLY A 111 -0.59 -0.09 -1.97
CA GLY A 111 0.31 0.98 -1.59
C GLY A 111 -0.41 1.93 -0.66
N PHE A 112 0.08 3.16 -0.59
CA PHE A 112 -0.60 4.24 0.12
C PHE A 112 -0.48 5.56 -0.63
N VAL A 113 -1.37 6.50 -0.29
CA VAL A 113 -1.33 7.86 -0.81
C VAL A 113 -0.18 8.62 -0.14
N GLU A 114 0.73 9.22 -0.92
CA GLU A 114 2.01 9.76 -0.41
C GLU A 114 1.88 10.75 0.74
N ASN A 115 0.86 11.62 0.73
CA ASN A 115 0.61 12.60 1.79
C ASN A 115 0.18 11.97 3.13
N ARG A 116 0.01 10.64 3.16
CA ARG A 116 -0.23 9.87 4.38
C ARG A 116 1.06 9.42 5.04
N LEU A 117 2.26 9.70 4.51
CA LEU A 117 3.48 9.64 5.30
C LEU A 117 3.59 10.86 6.22
N PRO A 118 4.31 10.77 7.35
CA PRO A 118 4.66 11.95 8.12
C PRO A 118 5.55 12.87 7.27
N SER A 119 5.29 14.18 7.31
CA SER A 119 6.03 15.15 6.51
C SER A 119 7.51 15.15 6.89
N SER A 120 8.38 15.18 5.88
CA SER A 120 9.82 15.36 6.10
C SER A 120 10.13 16.73 6.72
N ILE A 121 11.23 16.81 7.46
CA ILE A 121 11.72 18.04 8.08
C ILE A 121 12.93 18.54 7.27
N PRO A 122 12.89 19.75 6.70
CA PRO A 122 14.05 20.32 6.02
C PRO A 122 15.16 20.64 7.04
N ARG A 123 16.39 20.21 6.74
CA ARG A 123 17.57 20.46 7.57
C ARG A 123 18.72 20.99 6.72
N ASN A 124 19.34 22.09 7.14
CA ASN A 124 20.59 22.53 6.53
C ASN A 124 21.73 21.63 7.02
N VAL A 125 22.42 20.98 6.09
CA VAL A 125 23.54 20.09 6.40
C VAL A 125 24.78 20.59 5.65
N SER A 126 25.84 20.86 6.39
CA SER A 126 27.18 21.11 5.86
C SER A 126 27.93 19.78 5.72
N LEU A 127 28.27 19.43 4.49
CA LEU A 127 28.92 18.18 4.12
C LEU A 127 30.45 18.31 4.24
N SER A 128 31.14 17.18 4.35
CA SER A 128 32.61 17.13 4.47
C SER A 128 33.36 17.75 3.27
N ASN A 129 32.72 17.91 2.12
CA ASN A 129 33.28 18.60 0.95
C ASN A 129 33.16 20.14 1.03
N GLY A 130 32.66 20.68 2.15
CA GLY A 130 32.47 22.12 2.37
C GLY A 130 31.20 22.71 1.78
N THR A 131 30.35 21.90 1.13
CA THR A 131 29.05 22.35 0.59
C THR A 131 27.95 22.26 1.64
N THR A 132 26.97 23.16 1.58
CA THR A 132 25.77 23.11 2.42
C THR A 132 24.54 22.88 1.55
N GLN A 133 23.67 21.95 1.95
CA GLN A 133 22.42 21.67 1.25
C GLN A 133 21.26 21.40 2.20
N ILE A 134 20.03 21.57 1.70
CA ILE A 134 18.81 21.22 2.44
C ILE A 134 18.53 19.74 2.24
N VAL A 135 18.67 18.95 3.31
CA VAL A 135 18.30 17.54 3.35
C VAL A 135 16.88 17.41 3.89
N GLN A 136 16.04 16.63 3.20
CA GLN A 136 14.67 16.35 3.63
C GLN A 136 14.65 15.18 4.61
N GLN A 137 14.86 15.48 5.89
CA GLN A 137 14.92 14.46 6.94
C GLN A 137 13.60 13.70 7.03
N THR A 138 13.63 12.37 6.93
CA THR A 138 12.43 11.55 7.14
C THR A 138 11.95 11.72 8.58
N CYS A 139 10.66 12.06 8.77
CA CYS A 139 10.08 12.13 10.10
C CYS A 139 9.87 10.73 10.67
N LEU A 140 10.54 10.45 11.80
CA LEU A 140 10.24 9.30 12.65
C LEU A 140 9.34 9.77 13.81
N PRO A 141 8.06 9.35 13.87
CA PRO A 141 7.18 9.74 14.97
C PRO A 141 7.74 9.30 16.33
N LYS A 142 7.63 10.15 17.34
CA LYS A 142 8.02 9.83 18.71
C LYS A 142 7.21 8.65 19.25
N LYS A 143 7.89 7.72 19.91
CA LYS A 143 7.32 6.47 20.42
C LYS A 143 7.07 6.58 21.93
N THR A 144 5.84 6.27 22.34
CA THR A 144 5.38 6.36 23.74
C THR A 144 4.73 5.08 24.25
N ILE A 145 4.42 4.12 23.38
CA ILE A 145 3.86 2.81 23.75
C ILE A 145 4.56 1.69 22.96
N ASP A 146 4.66 0.51 23.56
CA ASP A 146 5.36 -0.64 22.96
C ASP A 146 4.64 -1.15 21.71
N PHE A 147 3.35 -1.43 21.85
CA PHE A 147 2.48 -1.89 20.78
C PHE A 147 1.25 -1.00 20.65
N SER A 148 0.79 -0.80 19.42
CA SER A 148 -0.42 -0.04 19.15
C SER A 148 -1.64 -0.74 19.76
N LEU A 149 -2.56 0.07 20.30
CA LEU A 149 -3.82 -0.39 20.88
C LEU A 149 -4.82 -0.88 19.83
N LEU A 150 -4.56 -0.62 18.54
CA LEU A 150 -5.38 -1.06 17.41
C LEU A 150 -5.08 -2.54 17.09
N ILE A 151 -5.95 -3.45 17.52
CA ILE A 151 -5.71 -4.90 17.43
C ILE A 151 -6.50 -5.53 16.27
N PRO A 152 -5.82 -6.14 15.29
CA PRO A 152 -6.46 -6.84 14.18
C PRO A 152 -7.48 -7.90 14.60
N GLY A 153 -8.74 -7.70 14.20
CA GLY A 153 -9.83 -8.63 14.47
C GLY A 153 -10.61 -8.35 15.75
N GLN A 154 -10.19 -7.36 16.54
CA GLN A 154 -10.94 -6.84 17.70
C GLN A 154 -11.55 -5.50 17.32
N LYS A 155 -12.81 -5.49 16.88
CA LYS A 155 -13.48 -4.30 16.34
C LYS A 155 -13.58 -3.17 17.37
N GLU A 156 -13.65 -3.53 18.64
CA GLU A 156 -13.79 -2.67 19.81
C GLU A 156 -12.58 -1.76 19.98
N THR A 157 -11.42 -2.15 19.42
CA THR A 157 -10.20 -1.34 19.44
C THR A 157 -10.19 -0.24 18.38
N TYR A 158 -11.08 -0.29 17.38
CA TYR A 158 -11.17 0.69 16.30
C TYR A 158 -12.25 1.73 16.62
N THR A 159 -11.92 2.70 17.46
CA THR A 159 -12.88 3.68 18.01
C THR A 159 -12.97 5.00 17.23
N PHE A 160 -12.35 5.09 16.05
CA PHE A 160 -12.20 6.33 15.28
C PHE A 160 -13.30 6.45 14.22
N GLY A 161 -13.95 7.59 14.08
CA GLY A 161 -14.98 7.83 13.08
C GLY A 161 -14.45 8.41 11.78
N PHE A 162 -15.39 8.73 10.89
CA PHE A 162 -15.13 9.52 9.69
C PHE A 162 -14.57 10.91 10.08
N GLY A 163 -13.49 11.34 9.42
CA GLY A 163 -12.79 12.59 9.75
C GLY A 163 -11.77 12.50 10.90
N GLN A 164 -11.65 11.35 11.56
CA GLN A 164 -10.67 11.12 12.65
C GLN A 164 -9.43 10.35 12.18
N GLU A 165 -9.08 10.48 10.89
CA GLU A 165 -7.94 9.76 10.31
C GLU A 165 -6.61 10.19 10.95
N LEU A 166 -6.46 11.47 11.30
CA LEU A 166 -5.24 11.93 11.97
C LEU A 166 -5.11 11.35 13.39
N ASP A 167 -6.21 11.20 14.13
CA ASP A 167 -6.23 10.50 15.42
C ASP A 167 -5.81 9.03 15.25
N TYR A 168 -6.42 8.33 14.29
CA TYR A 168 -6.09 6.95 13.95
C TYR A 168 -4.59 6.78 13.66
N ARG A 169 -4.04 7.64 12.81
CA ARG A 169 -2.62 7.63 12.44
C ARG A 169 -1.70 7.93 13.62
N ARG A 170 -2.07 8.82 14.54
CA ARG A 170 -1.27 9.07 15.76
C ARG A 170 -1.27 7.90 16.71
N VAL A 171 -2.35 7.13 16.80
CA VAL A 171 -2.39 5.92 17.63
C VAL A 171 -1.47 4.84 17.09
N TYR A 172 -1.32 4.71 15.77
CA TYR A 172 -0.21 3.93 15.22
C TYR A 172 1.12 4.61 15.50
N GLY A 173 1.31 5.86 15.07
CA GLY A 173 2.58 6.59 15.13
C GLY A 173 3.24 6.66 16.51
N SER A 174 2.43 6.67 17.57
CA SER A 174 2.91 6.62 18.96
C SER A 174 3.48 5.27 19.40
N ALA A 175 3.27 4.19 18.65
CA ALA A 175 3.74 2.86 19.00
C ALA A 175 5.06 2.49 18.31
N TYR A 176 5.91 1.71 19.00
CA TYR A 176 7.04 1.03 18.35
C TYR A 176 6.51 0.03 17.32
N PHE A 177 5.65 -0.89 17.75
CA PHE A 177 5.08 -1.90 16.86
C PHE A 177 3.57 -1.76 16.71
N ALA A 178 3.03 -2.18 15.57
CA ALA A 178 1.59 -2.40 15.41
C ALA A 178 1.34 -3.76 14.79
N LEU A 179 0.40 -4.51 15.37
CA LEU A 179 0.10 -5.86 14.90
C LEU A 179 -0.52 -5.85 13.51
N THR A 180 -0.01 -6.72 12.65
CA THR A 180 -0.66 -7.05 11.38
C THR A 180 -0.48 -8.52 11.03
N LYS A 181 -1.33 -9.02 10.12
CA LYS A 181 -1.38 -10.42 9.71
C LYS A 181 -2.09 -10.56 8.38
N ARG A 182 -1.95 -11.74 7.77
CA ARG A 182 -2.77 -12.19 6.63
C ARG A 182 -4.27 -12.04 6.94
N LYS A 183 -5.05 -11.51 6.00
CA LYS A 183 -6.52 -11.36 6.09
C LYS A 183 -7.17 -11.58 4.73
N GLY A 184 -7.67 -12.80 4.49
CA GLY A 184 -8.02 -13.27 3.15
C GLY A 184 -6.72 -13.62 2.42
N GLY A 185 -6.14 -12.61 1.79
CA GLY A 185 -4.78 -12.60 1.27
C GLY A 185 -3.70 -12.16 2.27
N TRP A 186 -2.45 -12.37 1.89
CA TRP A 186 -1.24 -11.88 2.55
C TRP A 186 -1.13 -10.37 2.49
N ASP A 187 -1.42 -9.78 1.32
CA ASP A 187 -1.37 -8.34 1.17
C ASP A 187 -2.66 -7.70 1.67
N CYS A 188 -2.57 -6.66 2.51
CA CYS A 188 -3.76 -5.98 3.05
C CYS A 188 -3.47 -4.52 3.38
N ASN A 189 -4.50 -3.67 3.32
CA ASN A 189 -4.32 -2.23 3.50
C ASN A 189 -3.69 -1.84 4.84
N ARG A 190 -3.96 -2.62 5.90
CA ARG A 190 -3.44 -2.34 7.25
C ARG A 190 -1.91 -2.24 7.29
N HIS A 191 -1.22 -3.04 6.48
CA HIS A 191 0.24 -3.01 6.42
C HIS A 191 0.73 -1.60 6.09
N TYR A 192 0.10 -0.98 5.10
CA TYR A 192 0.44 0.36 4.60
C TYR A 192 -0.11 1.46 5.49
N GLU A 193 -1.25 1.26 6.16
CA GLU A 193 -1.75 2.18 7.20
C GLU A 193 -0.75 2.30 8.37
N ILE A 194 -0.18 1.18 8.81
CA ILE A 194 0.84 1.15 9.86
C ILE A 194 2.12 1.85 9.39
N ILE A 195 2.63 1.47 8.22
CA ILE A 195 3.87 2.03 7.65
C ILE A 195 3.73 3.53 7.41
N SER A 196 2.65 3.96 6.75
CA SER A 196 2.40 5.38 6.47
C SER A 196 2.14 6.20 7.75
N SER A 197 1.76 5.57 8.85
CA SER A 197 1.70 6.21 10.16
C SER A 197 3.07 6.33 10.85
N GLY A 198 4.16 5.90 10.20
CA GLY A 198 5.51 5.95 10.75
C GLY A 198 5.77 4.90 11.83
N THR A 199 5.16 3.71 11.71
CA THR A 199 5.22 2.64 12.72
C THR A 199 5.73 1.34 12.11
N MET A 200 6.46 0.53 12.89
CA MET A 200 6.95 -0.76 12.43
C MET A 200 5.83 -1.81 12.48
N PRO A 201 5.46 -2.46 11.37
CA PRO A 201 4.55 -3.59 11.41
C PRO A 201 5.17 -4.78 12.16
N TYR A 202 4.51 -5.24 13.22
CA TYR A 202 4.74 -6.58 13.74
C TYR A 202 3.88 -7.56 12.94
N PHE A 203 4.47 -8.11 11.88
CA PHE A 203 3.76 -8.99 10.95
C PHE A 203 3.84 -10.44 11.42
N GLU A 204 2.70 -10.97 11.86
CA GLU A 204 2.58 -12.36 12.27
C GLU A 204 2.81 -13.31 11.10
N ARG A 205 3.71 -14.28 11.30
CA ARG A 205 3.91 -15.40 10.36
C ARG A 205 4.33 -14.96 8.95
N LEU A 206 4.97 -13.80 8.82
CA LEU A 206 5.43 -13.25 7.54
C LEU A 206 6.37 -14.21 6.78
N GLU A 207 7.14 -15.03 7.49
CA GLU A 207 8.01 -16.07 6.94
C GLU A 207 7.28 -17.14 6.11
N PHE A 208 5.96 -17.27 6.26
CA PHE A 208 5.14 -18.19 5.47
C PHE A 208 4.55 -17.55 4.20
N ALA A 209 4.75 -16.24 3.97
CA ALA A 209 4.34 -15.60 2.73
C ALA A 209 5.25 -16.07 1.58
N GLY A 210 4.64 -16.46 0.47
CA GLY A 210 5.36 -16.85 -0.74
C GLY A 210 6.33 -15.78 -1.22
N ALA A 211 7.33 -16.17 -2.02
CA ALA A 211 8.42 -15.27 -2.40
C ALA A 211 7.90 -14.03 -3.13
N LEU A 212 6.91 -14.22 -4.01
CA LEU A 212 6.29 -13.18 -4.83
C LEU A 212 5.08 -12.50 -4.19
N MET A 213 4.59 -13.01 -3.06
CA MET A 213 3.52 -12.37 -2.30
C MET A 213 4.07 -11.14 -1.57
N MET A 214 3.36 -10.01 -1.70
CA MET A 214 3.80 -8.70 -1.19
C MET A 214 5.24 -8.37 -1.62
N LYS A 215 5.62 -8.69 -2.86
CA LYS A 215 7.02 -8.56 -3.33
C LYS A 215 7.54 -7.12 -3.25
N HIS A 216 6.66 -6.12 -3.28
CA HIS A 216 7.06 -4.73 -3.10
C HIS A 216 7.34 -4.36 -1.63
N LEU A 217 6.87 -5.14 -0.66
CA LEU A 217 7.09 -4.88 0.76
C LEU A 217 8.51 -5.35 1.17
N PRO A 218 9.30 -4.56 1.93
CA PRO A 218 10.66 -4.94 2.32
C PRO A 218 10.61 -5.94 3.49
N LYS A 219 10.15 -7.17 3.20
CA LYS A 219 9.99 -8.26 4.17
C LYS A 219 11.23 -8.48 5.07
N PRO A 220 12.49 -8.39 4.56
CA PRO A 220 13.67 -8.52 5.42
C PRO A 220 13.73 -7.51 6.58
N LEU A 221 13.44 -6.23 6.32
CA LEU A 221 13.43 -5.19 7.36
C LEU A 221 12.37 -5.48 8.43
N LEU A 222 11.19 -5.94 8.01
CA LEU A 222 10.10 -6.27 8.92
C LEU A 222 10.44 -7.48 9.79
N LEU A 223 11.08 -8.51 9.22
CA LEU A 223 11.52 -9.69 9.96
C LEU A 223 12.64 -9.35 10.95
N GLU A 224 13.60 -8.52 10.56
CA GLU A 224 14.68 -8.07 11.45
C GLU A 224 14.11 -7.32 12.66
N ALA A 225 13.26 -6.30 12.42
CA ALA A 225 12.66 -5.53 13.50
C ALA A 225 11.79 -6.39 14.43
N ARG A 226 11.01 -7.33 13.87
CA ARG A 226 10.15 -8.25 14.64
C ARG A 226 10.96 -9.16 15.58
N ASN A 227 12.16 -9.55 15.17
CA ASN A 227 13.01 -10.50 15.87
C ASN A 227 14.03 -9.82 16.81
N MET A 228 13.95 -8.49 16.99
CA MET A 228 14.86 -7.76 17.88
C MET A 228 14.76 -8.26 19.34
N PRO A 229 15.89 -8.31 20.08
CA PRO A 229 15.88 -8.65 21.50
C PRO A 229 14.93 -7.74 22.31
N GLY A 230 14.24 -8.32 23.28
CA GLY A 230 13.28 -7.62 24.13
C GLY A 230 11.87 -7.47 23.52
N VAL A 231 11.64 -7.81 22.25
CA VAL A 231 10.29 -7.75 21.67
C VAL A 231 9.48 -8.99 22.08
N HIS A 232 8.42 -8.80 22.85
CA HIS A 232 7.58 -9.88 23.36
C HIS A 232 6.17 -9.84 22.77
N ARG A 233 5.89 -10.75 21.84
CA ARG A 233 4.58 -10.79 21.16
C ARG A 233 3.44 -11.22 22.08
N GLN A 234 3.64 -12.17 22.98
CA GLN A 234 2.56 -12.80 23.74
C GLN A 234 1.79 -11.80 24.59
N ASN A 235 2.51 -10.87 25.22
CA ASN A 235 1.96 -9.80 26.06
C ASN A 235 2.00 -8.42 25.37
N MET A 236 2.54 -8.32 24.15
CA MET A 236 2.66 -7.07 23.38
C MET A 236 3.45 -5.99 24.13
N THR A 237 4.61 -6.38 24.68
CA THR A 237 5.51 -5.46 25.41
C THR A 237 6.92 -5.50 24.84
N ILE A 238 7.72 -4.51 25.21
CA ILE A 238 9.16 -4.43 24.94
C ILE A 238 9.92 -4.41 26.26
N ASP A 239 10.89 -5.32 26.42
CA ASP A 239 11.93 -5.17 27.45
C ASP A 239 12.95 -4.14 26.98
N HIS A 240 12.77 -2.90 27.43
CA HIS A 240 13.63 -1.76 27.10
C HIS A 240 15.08 -1.90 27.56
N LYS A 241 15.41 -2.85 28.45
CA LYS A 241 16.81 -3.12 28.82
C LYS A 241 17.54 -3.90 27.74
N LEU A 242 16.81 -4.72 26.98
CA LEU A 242 17.35 -5.54 25.89
C LEU A 242 17.14 -4.90 24.52
N PHE A 243 16.12 -4.05 24.40
CA PHE A 243 15.72 -3.46 23.14
C PHE A 243 16.62 -2.30 22.73
N ASN A 244 17.29 -2.45 21.59
CA ASN A 244 18.16 -1.42 21.04
C ASN A 244 17.34 -0.36 20.27
N HIS A 245 17.08 0.77 20.92
CA HIS A 245 16.32 1.88 20.33
C HIS A 245 16.97 2.49 19.09
N THR A 246 18.30 2.63 19.07
CA THR A 246 19.08 3.12 17.92
C THR A 246 18.87 2.21 16.71
N GLN A 247 19.02 0.89 16.89
CA GLN A 247 18.81 -0.07 15.80
C GLN A 247 17.36 -0.04 15.30
N TYR A 248 16.39 0.03 16.20
CA TYR A 248 14.98 0.14 15.83
C TYR A 248 14.72 1.39 14.98
N ASN A 249 15.23 2.56 15.40
CA ASN A 249 15.07 3.81 14.68
C ASN A 249 15.70 3.75 13.29
N LEU A 250 16.87 3.11 13.15
CA LEU A 250 17.53 2.91 11.87
C LEU A 250 16.69 2.03 10.93
N LEU A 251 16.14 0.92 11.44
CA LEU A 251 15.25 0.04 10.68
C LEU A 251 13.96 0.73 10.26
N LEU A 252 13.34 1.50 11.16
CA LEU A 252 12.16 2.31 10.85
C LEU A 252 12.49 3.37 9.80
N HIS A 253 13.64 4.04 9.89
CA HIS A 253 14.07 5.01 8.91
C HIS A 253 14.20 4.39 7.51
N ARG A 254 14.93 3.27 7.39
CA ARG A 254 15.05 2.53 6.13
C ARG A 254 13.68 2.12 5.58
N LEU A 255 12.78 1.62 6.43
CA LEU A 255 11.43 1.24 6.02
C LEU A 255 10.64 2.42 5.44
N LEU A 256 10.61 3.56 6.13
CA LEU A 256 9.86 4.74 5.66
C LEU A 256 10.49 5.36 4.41
N TYR A 257 11.82 5.40 4.37
CA TYR A 257 12.57 5.88 3.21
C TYR A 257 12.31 5.02 1.96
N TYR A 258 12.32 3.69 2.12
CA TYR A 258 11.95 2.71 1.11
C TYR A 258 10.48 2.89 0.69
N ALA A 259 9.57 2.97 1.66
CA ALA A 259 8.13 3.06 1.43
C ALA A 259 7.77 4.28 0.56
N LYS A 260 8.37 5.45 0.83
CA LYS A 260 8.19 6.67 0.01
C LYS A 260 8.63 6.47 -1.45
N ARG A 261 9.60 5.60 -1.70
CA ARG A 261 10.21 5.38 -3.04
C ARG A 261 9.62 4.21 -3.81
N ARG A 262 8.90 3.30 -3.14
CA ARG A 262 8.43 2.05 -3.75
C ARG A 262 6.96 1.73 -3.51
N LEU A 263 6.36 2.23 -2.44
CA LEU A 263 5.04 1.80 -1.97
C LEU A 263 3.96 2.88 -2.07
N THR A 264 4.28 4.08 -2.58
CA THR A 264 3.24 5.07 -2.89
C THR A 264 2.46 4.65 -4.13
N THR A 265 1.22 5.12 -4.26
CA THR A 265 0.40 4.86 -5.46
C THR A 265 1.08 5.29 -6.75
N THR A 266 1.80 6.42 -6.75
CA THR A 266 2.54 6.90 -7.93
C THR A 266 3.67 5.95 -8.27
N LYS A 267 4.42 5.46 -7.27
CA LYS A 267 5.53 4.52 -7.50
C LYS A 267 5.07 3.14 -7.98
N LEU A 268 3.91 2.67 -7.53
CA LEU A 268 3.30 1.45 -8.08
C LEU A 268 2.88 1.62 -9.55
N VAL A 269 2.35 2.78 -9.92
CA VAL A 269 2.01 3.08 -11.33
C VAL A 269 3.26 3.29 -12.18
N GLU A 270 4.31 3.94 -11.65
CA GLU A 270 5.62 3.99 -12.33
C GLU A 270 6.18 2.60 -12.60
N TYR A 271 6.03 1.66 -11.67
CA TYR A 271 6.38 0.25 -11.88
C TYR A 271 5.57 -0.37 -13.03
N ILE A 272 4.25 -0.18 -13.08
CA ILE A 272 3.40 -0.65 -14.18
C ILE A 272 3.90 -0.09 -15.52
N LEU A 273 4.05 1.24 -15.62
CA LEU A 273 4.39 1.93 -16.85
C LEU A 273 5.80 1.56 -17.34
N THR A 274 6.76 1.41 -16.43
CA THR A 274 8.11 0.94 -16.73
C THR A 274 8.09 -0.50 -17.24
N THR A 275 7.30 -1.37 -16.60
CA THR A 275 7.17 -2.79 -16.97
C THR A 275 6.65 -2.95 -18.39
N ILE A 276 5.61 -2.21 -18.77
CA ILE A 276 5.04 -2.23 -20.12
C ILE A 276 5.82 -1.37 -21.13
N LYS A 277 6.91 -0.73 -20.69
CA LYS A 277 7.73 0.20 -21.48
C LYS A 277 6.92 1.36 -22.08
N TYR A 278 5.91 1.83 -21.37
CA TYR A 278 5.11 2.98 -21.80
C TYR A 278 5.89 4.27 -21.54
N PRO A 279 6.02 5.19 -22.52
CA PRO A 279 6.92 6.35 -22.43
C PRO A 279 6.33 7.51 -21.62
N TYR A 280 5.90 7.27 -20.38
CA TYR A 280 5.20 8.25 -19.52
C TYR A 280 6.06 9.44 -19.05
N LYS A 281 7.39 9.36 -19.23
CA LYS A 281 8.34 10.43 -18.90
C LYS A 281 8.72 11.28 -20.10
N ASP A 282 8.28 10.92 -21.31
CA ASP A 282 8.61 11.66 -22.52
C ASP A 282 7.60 12.81 -22.70
N PRO A 283 8.01 14.08 -22.49
CA PRO A 283 7.10 15.22 -22.57
C PRO A 283 6.58 15.49 -23.99
N LEU A 284 7.16 14.85 -25.01
CA LEU A 284 6.71 14.97 -26.40
C LEU A 284 5.63 13.94 -26.76
N LYS A 285 5.33 12.99 -25.88
CA LYS A 285 4.28 12.00 -26.10
C LYS A 285 2.96 12.50 -25.57
N ASN A 286 1.97 12.57 -26.46
CA ASN A 286 0.60 12.77 -26.05
C ASN A 286 0.09 11.48 -25.39
N HIS A 287 -0.42 11.63 -24.17
CA HIS A 287 -1.03 10.54 -23.42
C HIS A 287 -2.55 10.64 -23.52
N SER A 288 -3.19 9.48 -23.61
CA SER A 288 -4.64 9.36 -23.55
C SER A 288 -4.93 7.99 -22.99
N ILE A 289 -5.44 7.93 -21.77
CA ILE A 289 -5.55 6.70 -21.00
C ILE A 289 -7.02 6.47 -20.67
N LEU A 290 -7.52 5.26 -20.95
CA LEU A 290 -8.80 4.81 -20.45
C LEU A 290 -8.58 3.90 -19.25
N TYR A 291 -9.08 4.31 -18.10
CA TYR A 291 -9.12 3.49 -16.90
C TYR A 291 -10.53 2.90 -16.75
N ILE A 292 -10.67 1.59 -16.91
CA ILE A 292 -11.93 0.85 -16.74
C ILE A 292 -12.05 0.45 -15.27
N SER A 293 -12.98 1.11 -14.56
CA SER A 293 -13.22 0.97 -13.11
C SER A 293 -14.59 0.29 -12.84
N HIS A 294 -15.01 0.34 -11.59
CA HIS A 294 -16.38 0.13 -11.10
C HIS A 294 -16.65 1.05 -9.90
N PRO A 295 -17.92 1.34 -9.56
CA PRO A 295 -18.24 2.27 -8.48
C PRO A 295 -17.99 1.70 -7.08
N ASP A 296 -17.96 0.37 -6.91
CA ASP A 296 -17.75 -0.26 -5.60
C ASP A 296 -16.32 -0.05 -5.07
N SER A 297 -16.15 -0.14 -3.74
CA SER A 297 -14.84 -0.06 -3.06
C SER A 297 -13.95 -1.23 -3.40
N ASP A 298 -12.73 -0.95 -3.89
CA ASP A 298 -11.71 -1.95 -4.16
C ASP A 298 -10.33 -1.32 -4.02
N PHE A 299 -9.61 -1.70 -2.96
CA PHE A 299 -8.33 -1.07 -2.62
C PHE A 299 -7.32 -1.11 -3.77
N GLN A 300 -7.20 -2.23 -4.51
CA GLN A 300 -6.18 -2.32 -5.56
C GLN A 300 -6.54 -1.39 -6.71
N LYS A 301 -7.79 -1.45 -7.16
CA LYS A 301 -8.32 -0.55 -8.19
C LYS A 301 -8.13 0.91 -7.79
N ASP A 302 -8.58 1.26 -6.60
CA ASP A 302 -8.62 2.65 -6.12
C ASP A 302 -7.21 3.24 -5.95
N TYR A 303 -6.27 2.47 -5.41
CA TYR A 303 -4.87 2.92 -5.28
C TYR A 303 -4.20 3.11 -6.62
N ILE A 304 -4.43 2.21 -7.58
CA ILE A 304 -3.86 2.33 -8.92
C ILE A 304 -4.50 3.50 -9.67
N LEU A 305 -5.83 3.67 -9.59
CA LEU A 305 -6.52 4.83 -10.16
C LEU A 305 -5.96 6.14 -9.60
N HIS A 306 -5.79 6.23 -8.29
CA HIS A 306 -5.18 7.41 -7.66
C HIS A 306 -3.78 7.70 -8.23
N GLY A 307 -2.92 6.68 -8.37
CA GLY A 307 -1.59 6.84 -8.97
C GLY A 307 -1.63 7.32 -10.42
N PHE A 308 -2.51 6.75 -11.25
CA PHE A 308 -2.69 7.17 -12.64
C PHE A 308 -3.18 8.62 -12.73
N THR A 309 -4.17 9.00 -11.91
CA THR A 309 -4.68 10.38 -11.88
C THR A 309 -3.60 11.38 -11.50
N LEU A 310 -2.71 11.07 -10.55
CA LEU A 310 -1.62 11.98 -10.18
C LEU A 310 -0.54 12.11 -11.27
N ILE A 311 -0.26 11.06 -12.03
CA ILE A 311 0.79 11.08 -13.06
C ILE A 311 0.33 11.79 -14.33
N PHE A 312 -0.91 11.55 -14.76
CA PHE A 312 -1.39 11.97 -16.08
C PHE A 312 -2.48 13.04 -16.02
N GLU A 313 -3.03 13.31 -14.83
CA GLU A 313 -4.04 14.34 -14.60
C GLU A 313 -5.20 14.29 -15.61
N ARG A 314 -5.26 15.27 -16.53
CA ARG A 314 -6.33 15.41 -17.53
C ARG A 314 -6.30 14.32 -18.60
N ASP A 315 -5.19 13.62 -18.77
CA ASP A 315 -5.04 12.60 -19.82
C ASP A 315 -5.63 11.24 -19.44
N VAL A 316 -6.03 11.04 -18.18
CA VAL A 316 -6.76 9.85 -17.73
C VAL A 316 -8.25 10.09 -17.78
N HIS A 317 -8.98 9.26 -18.51
CA HIS A 317 -10.44 9.19 -18.47
C HIS A 317 -10.86 7.91 -17.76
N VAL A 318 -11.80 8.00 -16.84
CA VAL A 318 -12.22 6.88 -15.99
C VAL A 318 -13.64 6.45 -16.34
N TYR A 319 -13.81 5.23 -16.82
CA TYR A 319 -15.14 4.65 -16.98
C TYR A 319 -15.61 4.07 -15.64
N GLU A 320 -16.82 4.46 -15.21
CA GLU A 320 -17.37 4.15 -13.87
C GLU A 320 -16.47 4.61 -12.70
N PRO A 321 -16.19 5.93 -12.57
CA PRO A 321 -15.34 6.42 -11.49
C PRO A 321 -16.02 6.27 -10.13
N ALA A 322 -15.23 5.90 -9.13
CA ALA A 322 -15.69 5.76 -7.76
C ALA A 322 -15.83 7.13 -7.08
N HIS A 323 -17.06 7.54 -6.77
CA HIS A 323 -17.37 8.89 -6.26
C HIS A 323 -16.64 9.22 -4.95
N TYR A 324 -16.49 8.25 -4.04
CA TYR A 324 -15.87 8.44 -2.71
C TYR A 324 -14.38 8.84 -2.74
N LEU A 325 -13.69 8.68 -3.88
CA LEU A 325 -12.31 9.16 -4.04
C LEU A 325 -12.26 10.67 -4.20
N TYR A 326 -13.31 11.28 -4.76
CA TYR A 326 -13.33 12.69 -5.13
C TYR A 326 -14.16 13.52 -4.17
N GLU A 327 -15.30 12.99 -3.72
CA GLU A 327 -16.22 13.72 -2.87
C GLU A 327 -16.92 12.78 -1.91
N TYR A 328 -17.26 13.32 -0.75
CA TYR A 328 -18.02 12.63 0.27
C TYR A 328 -19.18 13.53 0.66
N PRO A 329 -20.43 13.15 0.36
CA PRO A 329 -21.54 14.06 0.58
C PRO A 329 -21.98 13.96 2.05
N VAL A 330 -21.31 14.76 2.90
CA VAL A 330 -21.56 14.83 4.35
C VAL A 330 -23.01 15.26 4.64
N ASN A 331 -23.62 16.05 3.74
CA ASN A 331 -24.95 16.63 3.90
C ASN A 331 -26.03 15.97 3.05
N LYS A 332 -25.75 14.83 2.40
CA LYS A 332 -26.76 14.10 1.63
C LYS A 332 -27.76 13.45 2.58
N GLN A 333 -29.05 13.58 2.28
CA GLN A 333 -30.07 12.72 2.86
C GLN A 333 -29.95 11.35 2.19
N TRP A 334 -29.44 10.38 2.94
CA TRP A 334 -29.26 9.02 2.47
C TRP A 334 -30.57 8.24 2.63
N SER A 335 -31.00 7.48 1.61
CA SER A 335 -32.10 6.53 1.78
C SER A 335 -31.74 5.47 2.83
N ALA A 336 -32.71 4.75 3.39
CA ALA A 336 -32.44 3.69 4.38
C ALA A 336 -31.50 2.59 3.84
N GLY A 337 -31.60 2.24 2.55
CA GLY A 337 -30.74 1.26 1.90
C GLY A 337 -29.33 1.77 1.62
N GLU A 338 -29.19 3.04 1.22
CA GLU A 338 -27.88 3.67 1.08
C GLU A 338 -27.23 3.88 2.44
N THR A 339 -27.99 4.33 3.44
CA THR A 339 -27.58 4.41 4.85
C THR A 339 -27.09 3.05 5.33
N LEU A 340 -27.80 1.95 5.10
CA LEU A 340 -27.34 0.62 5.56
C LEU A 340 -26.04 0.16 4.86
N LYS A 341 -25.87 0.44 3.56
CA LYS A 341 -24.62 0.15 2.84
C LYS A 341 -23.50 1.06 3.34
N TYR A 342 -23.73 2.36 3.38
CA TYR A 342 -22.81 3.41 3.78
C TYR A 342 -22.40 3.36 5.26
N TYR A 343 -23.33 3.08 6.18
CA TYR A 343 -23.04 2.88 7.60
C TYR A 343 -22.43 1.49 7.89
N LYS A 344 -22.63 0.47 7.04
CA LYS A 344 -21.75 -0.72 7.09
C LYS A 344 -20.30 -0.38 6.74
N HIS A 345 -20.04 0.76 6.11
CA HIS A 345 -18.73 1.30 5.74
C HIS A 345 -18.16 2.36 6.71
N ILE A 346 -18.68 2.51 7.94
CA ILE A 346 -18.28 3.53 8.96
C ILE A 346 -16.76 3.66 9.20
N LEU A 347 -15.96 2.73 8.72
CA LEU A 347 -14.54 2.55 9.04
C LEU A 347 -13.98 1.36 8.24
N TYR A 348 -14.78 0.29 8.27
CA TYR A 348 -14.49 -0.99 7.62
C TYR A 348 -14.98 -0.95 6.17
N GLY A 349 -14.08 -0.59 5.25
CA GLY A 349 -14.29 -0.80 3.81
C GLY A 349 -13.89 0.38 2.92
N LEU A 350 -13.87 1.60 3.45
CA LEU A 350 -13.35 2.78 2.72
C LEU A 350 -11.93 3.17 3.13
N GLY A 351 -11.37 2.50 4.16
CA GLY A 351 -9.99 2.61 4.63
C GLY A 351 -9.61 3.97 5.23
N TYR A 352 -8.61 3.95 6.11
CA TYR A 352 -7.88 5.17 6.46
C TYR A 352 -6.76 5.32 5.44
N GLY A 353 -6.92 6.22 4.47
CA GLY A 353 -5.78 6.55 3.60
C GLY A 353 -6.07 6.81 2.13
N TYR A 354 -7.32 6.68 1.65
CA TYR A 354 -7.60 6.98 0.24
C TYR A 354 -8.99 7.57 -0.08
N ALA A 355 -9.97 7.50 0.82
CA ALA A 355 -11.18 8.31 0.68
C ALA A 355 -10.82 9.80 0.54
N LEU A 356 -11.50 10.51 -0.36
CA LEU A 356 -11.23 11.92 -0.68
C LEU A 356 -9.81 12.24 -1.18
N SER A 357 -8.99 11.24 -1.49
CA SER A 357 -7.60 11.44 -1.97
C SER A 357 -7.52 12.17 -3.30
N LEU A 358 -8.58 12.11 -4.12
CA LEU A 358 -8.71 12.79 -5.40
C LEU A 358 -9.63 14.02 -5.35
N ARG A 359 -9.87 14.61 -4.17
CA ARG A 359 -10.75 15.78 -4.02
C ARG A 359 -10.38 16.96 -4.93
N LYS A 360 -9.07 17.22 -5.12
CA LYS A 360 -8.58 18.25 -6.05
C LYS A 360 -8.98 17.98 -7.51
N TYR A 361 -9.23 16.72 -7.86
CA TYR A 361 -9.53 16.23 -9.20
C TYR A 361 -11.02 15.99 -9.44
N PHE A 362 -11.91 16.53 -8.60
CA PHE A 362 -13.37 16.33 -8.76
C PHE A 362 -13.91 16.81 -10.13
N TYR A 363 -13.24 17.76 -10.77
CA TYR A 363 -13.58 18.18 -12.13
C TYR A 363 -13.40 17.05 -13.16
N LEU A 364 -12.43 16.14 -12.98
CA LEU A 364 -12.26 14.96 -13.83
C LEU A 364 -13.39 13.97 -13.65
N TYR A 365 -13.84 13.75 -12.40
CA TYR A 365 -15.01 12.92 -12.12
C TYR A 365 -16.25 13.40 -12.88
N LYS A 366 -16.51 14.73 -12.87
CA LYS A 366 -17.64 15.32 -13.61
C LYS A 366 -17.50 15.11 -15.11
N ARG A 367 -16.33 15.45 -15.67
CA ARG A 367 -16.02 15.23 -17.09
C ARG A 367 -16.28 13.78 -17.49
N ASP A 368 -15.74 12.83 -16.73
CA ASP A 368 -15.82 11.41 -17.08
C ASP A 368 -17.25 10.87 -17.00
N LYS A 369 -18.07 11.38 -16.07
CA LYS A 369 -19.51 11.06 -16.01
C LYS A 369 -20.28 11.55 -17.23
N GLU A 370 -19.88 12.70 -17.79
CA GLU A 370 -20.50 13.28 -18.99
C GLU A 370 -19.97 12.60 -20.27
N GLU A 371 -18.65 12.51 -20.44
CA GLU A 371 -18.00 11.99 -21.64
C GLU A 371 -18.07 10.46 -21.77
N LEU A 372 -18.11 9.72 -20.65
CA LEU A 372 -18.16 8.25 -20.61
C LEU A 372 -19.44 7.73 -19.95
N GLY A 373 -20.53 8.49 -20.07
CA GLY A 373 -21.79 8.24 -19.37
C GLY A 373 -22.51 6.92 -19.73
N SER A 374 -22.08 6.21 -20.78
CA SER A 374 -22.62 4.89 -21.14
C SER A 374 -21.57 3.96 -21.75
N GLU A 375 -21.79 2.65 -21.61
CA GLU A 375 -20.91 1.63 -22.20
C GLU A 375 -20.81 1.78 -23.73
N ALA A 376 -21.89 2.18 -24.40
CA ALA A 376 -21.92 2.37 -25.84
C ALA A 376 -20.91 3.43 -26.31
N VAL A 377 -20.83 4.56 -25.59
CA VAL A 377 -19.84 5.62 -25.87
C VAL A 377 -18.41 5.11 -25.65
N VAL A 378 -18.19 4.34 -24.57
CA VAL A 378 -16.86 3.77 -24.31
C VAL A 378 -16.45 2.77 -25.38
N ARG A 379 -17.38 1.92 -25.84
CA ARG A 379 -17.14 0.99 -26.96
C ARG A 379 -16.77 1.73 -28.24
N GLU A 380 -17.42 2.84 -28.55
CA GLU A 380 -17.08 3.66 -29.72
C GLU A 380 -15.70 4.31 -29.61
N ASN A 381 -15.35 4.83 -28.43
CA ASN A 381 -14.00 5.36 -28.16
C ASN A 381 -12.92 4.27 -28.28
N ILE A 382 -13.22 3.04 -27.87
CA ILE A 382 -12.34 1.88 -28.04
C ILE A 382 -12.20 1.51 -29.53
N ASN A 383 -13.30 1.47 -30.29
CA ASN A 383 -13.30 1.16 -31.73
C ASN A 383 -12.51 2.16 -32.56
N SER A 384 -12.64 3.46 -32.24
CA SER A 384 -11.93 4.56 -32.88
C SER A 384 -10.47 4.71 -32.44
N LYS A 385 -9.98 3.83 -31.55
CA LYS A 385 -8.62 3.88 -30.99
C LYS A 385 -8.27 5.23 -30.35
N ARG A 386 -9.23 5.85 -29.64
CA ARG A 386 -9.06 7.16 -28.98
C ARG A 386 -7.93 7.18 -27.93
N TYR A 387 -7.64 6.04 -27.33
CA TYR A 387 -6.69 5.94 -26.22
C TYR A 387 -5.36 5.36 -26.68
N SER A 388 -4.29 5.78 -26.05
CA SER A 388 -2.93 5.23 -26.22
C SER A 388 -2.69 4.00 -25.33
N LEU A 389 -3.42 3.90 -24.23
CA LEU A 389 -3.32 2.86 -23.21
C LEU A 389 -4.70 2.57 -22.60
N ILE A 390 -5.02 1.29 -22.42
CA ILE A 390 -6.22 0.83 -21.71
C ILE A 390 -5.80 0.11 -20.44
N VAL A 391 -6.37 0.51 -19.31
CA VAL A 391 -6.12 -0.07 -17.99
C VAL A 391 -7.41 -0.66 -17.45
N PHE A 392 -7.43 -1.97 -17.23
CA PHE A 392 -8.48 -2.63 -16.46
C PHE A 392 -8.09 -2.62 -14.98
N GLY A 393 -8.77 -1.78 -14.19
CA GLY A 393 -8.46 -1.61 -12.77
C GLY A 393 -8.79 -2.80 -11.88
N ALA A 394 -9.69 -3.67 -12.34
CA ALA A 394 -10.08 -4.90 -11.66
C ALA A 394 -10.54 -5.94 -12.69
N ILE A 395 -9.62 -6.51 -13.48
CA ILE A 395 -9.96 -7.38 -14.62
C ILE A 395 -10.80 -8.60 -14.21
N TYR A 396 -10.54 -9.15 -13.03
CA TYR A 396 -11.29 -10.29 -12.50
C TYR A 396 -12.80 -9.98 -12.37
N ARG A 397 -13.12 -8.79 -11.82
CA ARG A 397 -14.49 -8.33 -11.54
C ARG A 397 -15.16 -7.63 -12.73
N ARG A 398 -14.38 -6.93 -13.55
CA ARG A 398 -14.87 -6.10 -14.67
C ARG A 398 -14.09 -6.38 -15.96
N ASN A 399 -14.64 -7.28 -16.78
CA ASN A 399 -14.04 -7.72 -18.04
C ASN A 399 -15.00 -7.60 -19.25
N ALA A 400 -16.16 -6.96 -19.12
CA ALA A 400 -17.16 -6.88 -20.19
C ALA A 400 -16.64 -6.25 -21.50
N LEU A 401 -15.68 -5.34 -21.39
CA LEU A 401 -15.03 -4.68 -22.53
C LEU A 401 -13.74 -5.39 -22.99
N PHE A 402 -13.29 -6.44 -22.29
CA PHE A 402 -11.99 -7.07 -22.53
C PHE A 402 -11.86 -7.64 -23.94
N SER A 403 -12.82 -8.43 -24.41
CA SER A 403 -12.75 -9.04 -25.75
C SER A 403 -12.68 -7.97 -26.85
N LEU A 404 -13.39 -6.86 -26.69
CA LEU A 404 -13.32 -5.73 -27.63
C LEU A 404 -11.94 -5.07 -27.60
N VAL A 405 -11.41 -4.80 -26.41
CA VAL A 405 -10.08 -4.19 -26.23
C VAL A 405 -8.99 -5.09 -26.80
N ALA A 406 -8.99 -6.38 -26.47
CA ALA A 406 -8.03 -7.36 -26.96
C ALA A 406 -8.06 -7.50 -28.50
N GLY A 407 -9.21 -7.29 -29.14
CA GLY A 407 -9.33 -7.29 -30.60
C GLY A 407 -8.87 -5.99 -31.29
N LYS A 408 -8.66 -4.90 -30.55
CA LYS A 408 -8.36 -3.57 -31.11
C LYS A 408 -6.97 -3.04 -30.73
N TYR A 409 -6.48 -3.40 -29.55
CA TYR A 409 -5.25 -2.88 -28.96
C TYR A 409 -4.18 -3.96 -28.91
N ASN A 410 -2.91 -3.54 -29.04
CA ASN A 410 -1.78 -4.45 -28.87
C ASN A 410 -1.58 -4.77 -27.38
N CYS A 411 -0.95 -5.90 -27.08
CA CYS A 411 -0.66 -6.34 -25.71
C CYS A 411 0.09 -5.28 -24.87
N SER A 412 1.03 -4.54 -25.48
CA SER A 412 1.75 -3.44 -24.82
C SER A 412 0.90 -2.20 -24.47
N GLN A 413 -0.34 -2.16 -24.96
CA GLN A 413 -1.30 -1.08 -24.71
C GLN A 413 -2.42 -1.51 -23.75
N ILE A 414 -2.33 -2.69 -23.17
CA ILE A 414 -3.35 -3.26 -22.28
C ILE A 414 -2.70 -3.62 -20.96
N VAL A 415 -3.15 -2.96 -19.89
CA VAL A 415 -2.76 -3.24 -18.50
C VAL A 415 -3.93 -3.91 -17.80
N LEU A 416 -3.64 -5.02 -17.12
CA LEU A 416 -4.65 -5.84 -16.45
C LEU A 416 -4.28 -5.93 -14.97
N ILE A 417 -5.08 -5.29 -14.11
CA ILE A 417 -4.88 -5.31 -12.66
C ILE A 417 -5.82 -6.34 -12.04
N ASP A 418 -5.23 -7.34 -11.39
CA ASP A 418 -5.95 -8.34 -10.60
C ASP A 418 -5.58 -8.20 -9.13
N GLY A 419 -6.53 -7.62 -8.39
CA GLY A 419 -6.43 -7.40 -6.95
C GLY A 419 -7.07 -8.50 -6.11
N GLU A 420 -7.50 -9.64 -6.66
CA GLU A 420 -8.12 -10.70 -5.85
C GLU A 420 -7.13 -11.39 -4.91
N ASP A 421 -7.67 -11.93 -3.82
CA ASP A 421 -6.94 -12.89 -2.97
C ASP A 421 -6.67 -14.21 -3.75
N GLU A 422 -5.89 -15.13 -3.17
CA GLU A 422 -5.57 -16.50 -3.65
C GLU A 422 -6.81 -17.31 -4.15
N GLN A 423 -7.34 -16.96 -5.32
CA GLN A 423 -8.43 -17.64 -6.02
C GLN A 423 -7.92 -18.25 -7.32
N ARG A 424 -8.52 -19.36 -7.76
CA ARG A 424 -8.26 -19.92 -9.09
C ARG A 424 -9.13 -19.22 -10.11
N ASP A 425 -8.53 -18.74 -11.19
CA ASP A 425 -9.28 -18.23 -12.35
C ASP A 425 -8.62 -18.69 -13.64
N VAL A 426 -9.32 -19.57 -14.36
CA VAL A 426 -8.91 -20.15 -15.63
C VAL A 426 -8.70 -19.08 -16.71
N ARG A 427 -9.37 -17.93 -16.59
CA ARG A 427 -9.30 -16.82 -17.55
C ARG A 427 -8.01 -16.03 -17.44
N ARG A 428 -7.27 -16.12 -16.33
CA ARG A 428 -5.99 -15.40 -16.15
C ARG A 428 -4.99 -15.68 -17.25
N SER A 429 -4.94 -16.91 -17.72
CA SER A 429 -4.01 -17.33 -18.78
C SER A 429 -4.41 -16.76 -20.14
N GLU A 430 -5.71 -16.66 -20.43
CA GLU A 430 -6.23 -15.97 -21.61
C GLU A 430 -5.93 -14.47 -21.55
N TYR A 431 -6.19 -13.86 -20.40
CA TYR A 431 -5.97 -12.43 -20.17
C TYR A 431 -4.50 -12.04 -20.33
N ALA A 432 -3.59 -12.81 -19.74
CA ALA A 432 -2.14 -12.56 -19.81
C ALA A 432 -1.54 -12.75 -21.22
N GLN A 433 -2.25 -13.38 -22.16
CA GLN A 433 -1.81 -13.46 -23.56
C GLN A 433 -2.11 -12.18 -24.35
N SER A 434 -3.11 -11.40 -23.92
CA SER A 434 -3.58 -10.22 -24.65
C SER A 434 -3.22 -8.90 -23.96
N GLY A 435 -2.67 -8.93 -22.75
CA GLY A 435 -2.23 -7.74 -22.01
C GLY A 435 -1.23 -8.07 -20.92
N THR A 436 -0.55 -7.05 -20.39
CA THR A 436 0.38 -7.24 -19.28
C THR A 436 -0.39 -7.43 -17.97
N TYR A 437 -0.18 -8.57 -17.31
CA TYR A 437 -0.98 -9.00 -16.18
C TYR A 437 -0.27 -8.75 -14.85
N PHE A 438 -0.82 -7.85 -14.03
CA PHE A 438 -0.35 -7.54 -12.69
C PHE A 438 -1.26 -8.19 -11.65
N LEU A 439 -0.68 -9.02 -10.78
CA LEU A 439 -1.41 -9.84 -9.83
C LEU A 439 -0.90 -9.63 -8.40
N ARG A 440 -1.82 -9.37 -7.47
CA ARG A 440 -1.47 -9.13 -6.05
C ARG A 440 -0.92 -10.36 -5.34
N GLU A 441 -1.51 -11.52 -5.56
CA GLU A 441 -1.15 -12.77 -4.87
C GLU A 441 -0.62 -13.82 -5.85
N VAL A 442 0.60 -13.59 -6.37
CA VAL A 442 1.25 -14.54 -7.28
C VAL A 442 1.66 -15.80 -6.51
N PRO A 443 1.06 -16.98 -6.78
CA PRO A 443 1.48 -18.24 -6.16
C PRO A 443 2.84 -18.69 -6.68
N ASP A 444 3.60 -19.38 -5.83
CA ASP A 444 4.93 -19.88 -6.20
C ASP A 444 4.86 -21.06 -7.20
N ASP A 445 3.76 -21.81 -7.22
CA ASP A 445 3.60 -23.07 -7.95
C ASP A 445 2.78 -22.97 -9.25
N CYS A 446 2.32 -21.78 -9.63
CA CYS A 446 1.46 -21.52 -10.79
C CYS A 446 0.11 -22.29 -10.80
N ASN A 447 -0.27 -23.01 -9.74
CA ASN A 447 -1.46 -23.85 -9.75
C ASN A 447 -2.77 -23.05 -9.60
N ALA A 448 -2.70 -21.76 -9.25
CA ALA A 448 -3.88 -20.89 -9.22
C ALA A 448 -4.28 -20.33 -10.59
N PHE A 449 -3.59 -20.72 -11.66
CA PHE A 449 -3.79 -20.24 -13.03
C PHE A 449 -4.45 -21.28 -13.96
N THR A 450 -4.79 -22.45 -13.39
CA THR A 450 -5.25 -23.63 -14.13
C THR A 450 -6.61 -24.10 -13.68
#